data_AF-A0A2E8TH75-F1
#
_entry.id   AF-A0A2E8TH75-F1
#
_cell.length_a   1.000
_cell.length_b   1.000
_cell.length_c   1.000
_cell.angle_alpha   90.00
_cell.angle_beta   90.00
_cell.angle_gamma   90.00
#
_symmetry.space_group_name_H-M   'P 1'
#
loop_
_entity.id
_entity.type
_entity.pdbx_description
1 polymer ?
#
loop_
_entity_poly.entity_id
_entity_poly.type
_entity_poly.pdbx_seq_one_letter_code
_entity_poly.pdbx_strand_id
1 'polypeptide(L)'
;MLGATAPVQADTARVHCHLHVKSPVMKWTDNVANCQFSQSQGNVHVVMYPGNRAPLQFQFAAAQQNISYQRSNHEAGIKFTTPVLSLKVFWADPGTSHRF
;
A
#
# COMPACT_ATOMS: atom_id res chain seq x y z
N MET A 1 -33.95 14.96 -15.20
CA MET A 1 -33.07 13.95 -15.80
C MET A 1 -32.09 13.52 -14.73
N LEU A 2 -32.06 12.23 -14.39
CA LEU A 2 -31.22 11.66 -13.33
C LEU A 2 -29.76 11.73 -13.77
N GLY A 3 -28.94 12.50 -13.04
CA GLY A 3 -27.51 12.59 -13.27
C GLY A 3 -26.85 11.26 -12.89
N ALA A 4 -26.42 10.50 -13.89
CA ALA A 4 -25.56 9.35 -13.67
C ALA A 4 -24.20 9.87 -13.16
N THR A 5 -23.99 9.82 -11.84
CA THR A 5 -22.64 9.85 -11.29
C THR A 5 -21.90 8.67 -11.90
N ALA A 6 -20.96 8.94 -12.80
CA ALA A 6 -20.02 7.94 -13.27
C ALA A 6 -19.45 7.21 -12.04
N PRO A 7 -19.34 5.87 -12.07
CA PRO A 7 -18.70 5.17 -10.96
C PRO A 7 -17.32 5.81 -10.78
N VAL A 8 -17.01 6.24 -9.55
CA VAL A 8 -15.67 6.72 -9.19
C VAL A 8 -14.71 5.63 -9.64
N GLN A 9 -13.98 5.87 -10.74
CA GLN A 9 -12.93 4.96 -11.17
C GLN A 9 -11.98 4.84 -9.98
N ALA A 10 -11.84 3.63 -9.45
CA ALA A 10 -10.83 3.39 -8.45
C ALA A 10 -9.48 3.72 -9.10
N ASP A 11 -8.74 4.68 -8.55
CA ASP A 11 -7.40 5.04 -9.03
C ASP A 11 -6.52 3.81 -8.90
N THR A 12 -6.34 3.09 -10.00
CA THR A 12 -5.59 1.84 -10.03
C THR A 12 -4.26 2.10 -10.73
N ALA A 13 -3.16 1.85 -10.03
CA ALA A 13 -1.81 2.11 -10.53
C ALA A 13 -0.92 0.89 -10.31
N ARG A 14 -0.04 0.62 -11.28
CA ARG A 14 1.11 -0.27 -11.11
C ARG A 14 2.24 0.54 -10.49
N VAL A 15 2.72 0.09 -9.35
CA VAL A 15 3.59 0.86 -8.45
C VAL A 15 4.63 -0.06 -7.81
N HIS A 16 5.57 0.50 -7.07
CA HIS A 16 6.58 -0.26 -6.33
C HIS A 16 6.27 -0.26 -4.84
N CYS A 17 6.41 -1.41 -4.18
CA CYS A 17 6.09 -1.56 -2.77
C CYS A 17 7.24 -2.08 -1.96
N HIS A 18 7.46 -1.47 -0.79
CA HIS A 18 8.43 -1.91 0.20
C HIS A 18 7.67 -2.24 1.48
N LEU A 19 7.59 -3.52 1.79
CA LEU A 19 6.97 -4.06 2.98
C LEU A 19 8.03 -4.39 4.02
N HIS A 20 7.87 -3.82 5.20
CA HIS A 20 8.71 -4.10 6.36
C HIS A 20 7.83 -4.71 7.45
N VAL A 21 8.07 -5.97 7.83
CA VAL A 21 7.29 -6.68 8.85
C VAL A 21 8.10 -6.80 10.14
N LYS A 22 7.50 -6.33 11.24
CA LYS A 22 8.00 -6.51 12.60
C LYS A 22 7.42 -7.81 13.16
N SER A 23 8.19 -8.89 13.09
CA SER A 23 7.82 -10.13 13.77
C SER A 23 8.47 -10.17 15.15
N PRO A 24 7.72 -10.39 16.24
CA PRO A 24 8.32 -10.64 17.55
C PRO A 24 9.02 -12.01 17.64
N VAL A 25 8.77 -12.92 16.69
CA VAL A 25 9.23 -14.32 16.73
C VAL A 25 10.27 -14.63 15.63
N MET A 26 10.39 -13.79 14.60
CA MET A 26 11.33 -13.98 13.49
C MET A 26 12.16 -12.72 13.23
N LYS A 27 13.31 -12.89 12.55
CA LYS A 27 14.07 -11.76 11.99
C LYS A 27 13.14 -10.88 11.14
N TRP A 28 13.32 -9.58 11.24
CA TRP A 28 12.65 -8.56 10.43
C TRP A 28 12.66 -8.97 8.94
N THR A 29 11.50 -8.89 8.30
CA THR A 29 11.36 -9.26 6.89
C THR A 29 11.08 -8.04 6.06
N ASP A 30 12.03 -7.68 5.21
CA ASP A 30 11.87 -6.69 4.16
C ASP A 30 11.53 -7.39 2.84
N ASN A 31 10.45 -6.98 2.18
CA ASN A 31 10.08 -7.42 0.85
C ASN A 31 9.90 -6.22 -0.06
N VAL A 32 10.58 -6.23 -1.20
CA VAL A 32 10.41 -5.23 -2.27
C VAL A 32 9.83 -5.94 -3.48
N ALA A 33 8.76 -5.39 -4.04
CA ALA A 33 8.10 -5.97 -5.20
C ALA A 33 7.29 -4.93 -5.98
N ASN A 34 7.06 -5.21 -7.26
CA ASN A 34 5.99 -4.57 -8.00
C ASN A 34 4.65 -4.90 -7.32
N CYS A 35 3.76 -3.92 -7.34
CA CYS A 35 2.45 -4.05 -6.72
C CYS A 35 1.37 -3.30 -7.52
N GLN A 36 0.13 -3.71 -7.30
CA GLN A 36 -1.04 -2.97 -7.72
C GLN A 36 -1.60 -2.22 -6.53
N PHE A 37 -1.81 -0.92 -6.72
CA PHE A 37 -2.53 -0.06 -5.78
C PHE A 37 -3.88 0.27 -6.37
N SER A 38 -4.94 0.20 -5.58
CA SER A 38 -6.23 0.80 -5.92
C SER A 38 -6.81 1.57 -4.74
N GLN A 39 -7.45 2.69 -5.02
CA GLN A 39 -8.15 3.50 -4.02
C GLN A 39 -9.58 3.82 -4.47
N SER A 40 -10.56 3.65 -3.58
CA SER A 40 -11.94 4.09 -3.81
C SER A 40 -12.58 4.54 -2.51
N GLN A 41 -13.18 5.75 -2.53
CA GLN A 41 -13.84 6.35 -1.36
C GLN A 41 -12.96 6.34 -0.09
N GLY A 42 -11.66 6.57 -0.25
CA GLY A 42 -10.69 6.54 0.85
C GLY A 42 -10.17 5.15 1.24
N ASN A 43 -10.85 4.08 0.85
CA ASN A 43 -10.38 2.71 1.07
C ASN A 43 -9.27 2.38 0.10
N VAL A 44 -8.19 1.77 0.59
CA VAL A 44 -7.05 1.39 -0.23
C VAL A 44 -6.86 -0.12 -0.21
N HIS A 45 -6.58 -0.68 -1.38
CA HIS A 45 -6.16 -2.06 -1.55
C HIS A 45 -4.80 -2.09 -2.24
N VAL A 46 -3.88 -2.89 -1.69
CA VAL A 46 -2.54 -3.09 -2.26
C VAL A 46 -2.27 -4.58 -2.42
N VAL A 47 -1.89 -5.00 -3.61
CA VAL A 47 -1.46 -6.37 -3.91
C VAL A 47 0.01 -6.36 -4.31
N MET A 48 0.88 -6.95 -3.50
CA MET A 48 2.30 -7.11 -3.81
C MET A 48 2.57 -8.48 -4.45
N TYR A 49 3.45 -8.51 -5.45
CA TYR A 49 3.85 -9.72 -6.17
C TYR A 49 5.33 -10.07 -5.94
N PRO A 50 5.70 -10.64 -4.78
CA PRO A 50 7.07 -11.02 -4.47
C PRO A 50 7.51 -12.28 -5.24
N GLY A 51 7.75 -12.15 -6.55
CA GLY A 51 8.35 -13.16 -7.43
C GLY A 51 7.78 -14.57 -7.24
N ASN A 52 8.58 -15.47 -6.66
CA ASN A 52 8.25 -16.89 -6.47
C ASN A 52 7.33 -17.20 -5.27
N ARG A 53 6.74 -16.18 -4.63
CA ARG A 53 5.83 -16.34 -3.50
C ARG A 53 4.41 -15.92 -3.88
N ALA A 54 3.44 -16.40 -3.11
CA ALA A 54 2.04 -15.97 -3.27
C ALA A 54 1.90 -14.44 -3.11
N PRO A 55 0.96 -13.80 -3.83
CA PRO A 55 0.71 -12.37 -3.67
C PRO A 55 0.32 -12.02 -2.24
N LEU A 56 0.85 -10.92 -1.74
CA LEU A 56 0.50 -10.37 -0.42
C LEU A 56 -0.55 -9.28 -0.61
N GLN A 57 -1.69 -9.40 0.06
CA GLN A 57 -2.81 -8.46 -0.05
C GLN A 57 -2.94 -7.65 1.23
N PHE A 58 -3.13 -6.34 1.08
CA PHE A 58 -3.31 -5.40 2.17
C PHE A 58 -4.55 -4.56 1.93
N GLN A 59 -5.41 -4.48 2.94
CA GLN A 59 -6.62 -3.66 2.92
C GLN A 59 -6.52 -2.60 4.00
N PHE A 60 -6.68 -1.34 3.61
CA PHE A 60 -6.68 -0.20 4.50
C PHE A 60 -8.02 0.51 4.36
N ALA A 61 -8.98 0.12 5.20
CA ALA A 61 -10.30 0.75 5.23
C ALA A 61 -10.19 2.19 5.75
N ALA A 62 -10.90 3.13 5.12
CA ALA A 62 -10.85 4.55 5.53
C ALA A 62 -11.28 4.73 7.00
N ALA A 63 -12.32 3.99 7.41
CA ALA A 63 -12.86 4.00 8.77
C ALA A 63 -11.88 3.50 9.85
N GLN A 64 -10.76 2.90 9.44
CA GLN A 64 -9.75 2.33 10.34
C GLN A 64 -8.47 3.18 10.43
N GLN A 65 -8.40 4.27 9.66
CA GLN A 65 -7.29 5.22 9.72
C GLN A 65 -7.26 5.88 11.10
N ASN A 66 -6.06 5.98 11.67
CA ASN A 66 -5.77 6.44 13.03
C ASN A 66 -6.26 5.51 14.17
N ILE A 67 -6.85 4.35 13.83
CA ILE A 67 -7.29 3.34 14.79
C ILE A 67 -6.36 2.13 14.73
N SER A 68 -6.32 1.45 13.58
CA SER A 68 -5.48 0.25 13.38
C SER A 68 -4.25 0.51 12.50
N TYR A 69 -4.24 1.62 11.77
CA TYR A 69 -3.09 2.04 10.98
C TYR A 69 -3.01 3.56 10.84
N GLN A 70 -1.82 4.05 10.52
CA GLN A 70 -1.52 5.43 10.16
C GLN A 70 -1.24 5.54 8.66
N ARG A 71 -1.72 6.60 8.02
CA ARG A 71 -1.45 6.93 6.61
C ARG A 71 -0.68 8.24 6.52
N SER A 72 0.45 8.23 5.82
CA SER A 72 1.20 9.43 5.45
C SER A 72 1.30 9.50 3.94
N ASN A 73 0.92 10.64 3.35
CA ASN A 73 1.04 10.86 1.91
C ASN A 73 2.29 11.70 1.63
N HIS A 74 3.02 11.32 0.60
CA HIS A 74 4.22 11.98 0.11
C HIS A 74 4.05 12.21 -1.40
N GLU A 75 4.78 13.16 -1.97
CA GLU A 75 4.76 13.39 -3.43
C GLU A 75 5.16 12.11 -4.19
N ALA A 76 6.17 11.40 -3.70
CA ALA A 76 6.68 10.17 -4.30
C ALA A 76 5.82 8.93 -4.01
N GLY A 77 4.84 8.98 -3.09
CA GLY A 77 4.16 7.77 -2.63
C GLY A 77 3.30 7.89 -1.38
N ILE A 78 2.89 6.74 -0.84
CA ILE A 78 2.09 6.64 0.40
C ILE A 78 2.72 5.64 1.34
N LYS A 79 2.73 5.97 2.64
CA LYS A 79 3.14 5.05 3.70
C LYS A 79 1.93 4.66 4.56
N PHE A 80 1.75 3.36 4.74
CA PHE A 80 0.85 2.76 5.72
C PHE A 80 1.67 2.15 6.85
N THR A 81 1.32 2.46 8.10
CA THR A 81 2.00 1.92 9.28
C THR A 81 0.99 1.29 10.22
N THR A 82 1.20 0.04 10.61
CA THR A 82 0.47 -0.65 11.68
C THR A 82 1.43 -0.96 12.83
N PRO A 83 0.96 -1.48 13.98
CA PRO A 83 1.85 -1.92 15.05
C PRO A 83 2.87 -2.99 14.61
N VAL A 84 2.53 -3.81 13.62
CA VAL A 84 3.30 -5.00 13.20
C VAL A 84 3.97 -4.87 11.84
N LEU A 85 3.65 -3.86 11.03
CA LEU A 85 4.30 -3.67 9.73
C LEU A 85 4.28 -2.22 9.27
N SER A 86 5.13 -1.90 8.30
CA SER A 86 4.96 -0.71 7.46
C SER A 86 5.01 -1.08 6.00
N LEU A 87 4.07 -0.56 5.22
CA LEU A 87 4.01 -0.70 3.77
C LEU A 87 4.21 0.67 3.13
N LYS A 88 5.25 0.79 2.31
CA LYS A 88 5.50 1.97 1.47
C LYS A 88 5.08 1.65 0.04
N VAL A 89 4.32 2.54 -0.57
CA VAL A 89 3.91 2.49 -1.98
C VAL A 89 4.57 3.66 -2.68
N PHE A 90 5.30 3.41 -3.76
CA PHE A 90 6.02 4.40 -4.55
C PHE A 90 5.47 4.47 -5.97
N TRP A 91 5.20 5.68 -6.48
CA TRP A 91 4.65 5.89 -7.82
C TRP A 91 5.63 5.53 -8.93
N ALA A 92 6.92 5.58 -8.64
CA ALA A 92 8.02 5.14 -9.50
C ALA A 92 8.98 4.25 -8.71
N ASP A 93 9.84 3.49 -9.41
CA ASP A 93 10.86 2.67 -8.76
C ASP A 93 11.83 3.56 -7.95
N PRO A 94 11.91 3.43 -6.61
CA PRO A 94 12.81 4.23 -5.80
C PRO A 94 14.30 3.79 -5.93
N GLY A 95 14.57 2.74 -6.71
CA GLY A 95 15.89 2.14 -6.86
C GLY A 95 16.40 1.63 -5.51
N THR A 96 17.69 1.83 -5.23
CA THR A 96 18.30 1.46 -3.94
C THR A 96 17.97 2.43 -2.80
N SER A 97 17.41 3.61 -3.11
CA SER A 97 17.06 4.60 -2.10
C SER A 97 15.65 4.33 -1.56
N HIS A 98 15.54 3.48 -0.55
CA HIS A 98 14.24 3.13 0.06
C HIS A 98 13.65 4.25 0.95
N ARG A 99 14.10 5.51 0.74
CA ARG A 99 13.68 6.71 1.46
C ARG A 99 12.48 7.33 0.76
N PHE A 100 11.69 8.08 1.53
CA PHE A 100 10.68 8.98 0.98
C PHE A 100 11.30 10.36 0.82
#